data_AF-A0A3R6Y7I9-F1
#
_entry.id   AF-A0A3R6Y7I9-F1
#
_cell.length_a   1.000
_cell.length_b   1.000
_cell.length_c   1.000
_cell.angle_alpha   90.00
_cell.angle_beta   90.00
_cell.angle_gamma   90.00
#
_symmetry.space_group_name_H-M   'P 1'
#
loop_
_entity.id
_entity.type
_entity.pdbx_description
1 polymer ?
#
loop_
_entity_poly.entity_id
_entity_poly.type
_entity_poly.pdbx_seq_one_letter_code
_entity_poly.pdbx_strand_id
1 'polypeptide(L)'
;TIERAHSPKNLWEKVKLSKNYTKSLAQLDEHLQFWPKKLIHRNKQRLTKIHQYLMRMRKLRMKTKPNLVVISKKIERRESRREEKAKVAAKLETSIEKELLERLQKGTYGDIYNFPEREFTKLLDEHEEIEEEQSEDEEFEGDGEVEFVE
;
A
#
# COMPACT_ATOMS: atom_id res chain seq x y z
N THR A 1 17.87 -38.88 25.10
CA THR A 1 18.13 -40.34 25.19
C THR A 1 17.42 -40.91 26.40
N ILE A 2 17.23 -42.23 26.51
CA ILE A 2 16.54 -42.85 27.66
C ILE A 2 17.21 -42.45 28.99
N GLU A 3 18.53 -42.28 28.97
CA GLU A 3 19.35 -41.80 30.09
C GLU A 3 18.96 -40.40 30.60
N ARG A 4 18.47 -39.52 29.70
CA ARG A 4 18.07 -38.13 30.04
C ARG A 4 16.57 -37.97 30.26
N ALA A 5 15.80 -39.06 30.26
CA ALA A 5 14.34 -39.01 30.40
C ALA A 5 13.89 -38.40 31.73
N HIS A 6 14.70 -38.56 32.79
CA HIS A 6 14.44 -38.02 34.13
C HIS A 6 14.59 -36.48 34.23
N SER A 7 15.20 -35.83 33.24
CA SER A 7 15.41 -34.38 33.23
C SER A 7 14.86 -33.77 31.93
N PRO A 8 13.59 -33.32 31.93
CA PRO A 8 12.94 -32.79 30.73
C PRO A 8 13.71 -31.64 30.06
N LYS A 9 14.39 -30.81 30.87
CA LYS A 9 15.24 -29.70 30.40
C LYS A 9 16.37 -30.19 29.48
N ASN A 10 16.91 -31.39 29.73
CA ASN A 10 18.07 -31.95 29.03
C ASN A 10 17.68 -33.13 28.11
N LEU A 11 16.39 -33.33 27.86
CA LEU A 11 15.89 -34.49 27.11
C LEU A 11 16.47 -34.57 25.68
N TRP A 12 16.63 -33.42 25.04
CA TRP A 12 17.05 -33.28 23.66
C TRP A 12 18.53 -32.92 23.54
N GLU A 13 19.25 -33.67 22.72
CA GLU A 13 20.59 -33.29 22.26
C GLU A 13 20.49 -32.51 20.95
N LYS A 14 21.19 -31.39 20.85
CA LYS A 14 21.24 -30.59 19.63
C LYS A 14 22.63 -30.68 19.03
N VAL A 15 22.74 -31.27 17.84
CA VAL A 15 23.98 -31.37 17.08
C VAL A 15 23.93 -30.39 15.91
N LYS A 16 24.98 -29.58 15.75
CA LYS A 16 25.08 -28.61 14.67
C LYS A 16 25.65 -29.29 13.42
N LEU A 17 24.83 -29.41 12.38
CA LEU A 17 25.25 -29.94 11.09
C LEU A 17 26.03 -28.91 10.26
N SER A 18 26.90 -29.41 9.39
CA SER A 18 27.62 -28.60 8.40
C SER A 18 26.67 -27.90 7.44
N LYS A 19 27.07 -26.74 6.93
CA LYS A 19 26.35 -26.03 5.85
C LYS A 19 26.45 -26.79 4.51
N ASN A 20 27.52 -27.56 4.33
CA ASN A 20 27.71 -28.36 3.12
C ASN A 20 26.83 -29.61 3.21
N TYR A 21 25.96 -29.79 2.21
CA TYR A 21 24.99 -30.89 2.18
C TYR A 21 25.64 -32.27 2.28
N THR A 22 26.74 -32.51 1.55
CA THR A 22 27.41 -33.82 1.55
C THR A 22 28.03 -34.12 2.90
N LYS A 23 28.71 -33.13 3.51
CA LYS A 23 29.26 -33.25 4.86
C LYS A 23 28.17 -33.48 5.91
N SER A 24 27.04 -32.78 5.79
CA SER A 24 25.91 -32.95 6.73
C SER A 24 25.24 -34.32 6.62
N LEU A 25 25.22 -34.93 5.43
CA LEU A 25 24.74 -36.30 5.26
C LEU A 25 25.66 -37.31 5.94
N ALA A 26 26.98 -37.16 5.77
CA ALA A 26 27.96 -38.02 6.43
C ALA A 26 27.87 -37.92 7.96
N GLN A 27 27.76 -36.69 8.50
CA GLN A 27 27.54 -36.47 9.93
C GLN A 27 26.24 -37.14 10.44
N LEU A 28 25.17 -37.07 9.66
CA LEU A 28 23.90 -37.72 10.01
C LEU A 28 24.04 -39.25 10.05
N ASP A 29 24.78 -39.83 9.10
CA ASP A 29 25.07 -41.26 9.09
C ASP A 29 25.92 -41.71 10.27
N GLU A 30 26.93 -40.92 10.64
CA GLU A 30 27.78 -41.18 11.81
C GLU A 30 26.98 -41.12 13.12
N HIS A 31 26.20 -40.06 13.34
CA HIS A 31 25.42 -39.89 14.57
C HIS A 31 24.25 -40.87 14.69
N LEU A 32 23.70 -41.35 13.56
CA LEU A 32 22.57 -42.28 13.54
C LEU A 32 22.97 -43.71 13.16
N GLN A 33 24.26 -44.07 13.22
CA GLN A 33 24.76 -45.37 12.74
C GLN A 33 24.04 -46.59 13.34
N PHE A 34 23.68 -46.53 14.63
CA PHE A 34 23.01 -47.62 15.36
C PHE A 34 21.48 -47.54 15.35
N TRP A 35 20.90 -46.58 14.62
CA TRP A 35 19.46 -46.39 14.58
C TRP A 35 18.80 -47.17 13.43
N PRO A 36 17.50 -47.46 13.51
CA PRO A 36 16.77 -48.10 12.42
C PRO A 36 16.87 -47.35 11.08
N LYS A 37 17.13 -48.08 9.99
CA LYS A 37 17.28 -47.53 8.63
C LYS A 37 16.12 -46.62 8.19
N LYS A 38 14.88 -46.95 8.58
CA LYS A 38 13.68 -46.15 8.31
C LYS A 38 13.77 -44.75 8.93
N LEU A 39 14.32 -44.62 10.14
CA LEU A 39 14.51 -43.32 10.79
C LEU A 39 15.63 -42.52 10.13
N ILE A 40 16.76 -43.18 9.80
CA ILE A 40 17.88 -42.55 9.07
C ILE A 40 17.37 -41.97 7.75
N HIS A 41 16.66 -42.76 6.95
CA HIS A 41 16.10 -42.33 5.67
C HIS A 41 15.18 -41.12 5.81
N ARG A 42 14.25 -41.13 6.78
CA ARG A 42 13.35 -39.98 7.04
C ARG A 42 14.12 -38.72 7.45
N ASN A 43 15.17 -38.86 8.28
CA ASN A 43 16.00 -37.73 8.67
C ASN A 43 16.84 -37.19 7.50
N LYS A 44 17.37 -38.06 6.63
CA LYS A 44 18.01 -37.64 5.37
C LYS A 44 17.04 -36.85 4.47
N GLN A 45 15.83 -37.36 4.26
CA GLN A 45 14.80 -36.67 3.49
C GLN A 45 14.45 -35.30 4.08
N ARG A 46 14.32 -35.19 5.41
CA ARG A 46 14.11 -33.92 6.11
C ARG A 46 15.27 -32.95 5.90
N LEU A 47 16.50 -33.42 6.02
CA LEU A 47 17.70 -32.62 5.76
C LEU A 47 17.71 -32.07 4.33
N THR A 48 17.44 -32.92 3.33
CA THR A 48 17.32 -32.49 1.93
C THR A 48 16.24 -31.41 1.77
N LYS A 49 15.06 -31.61 2.39
CA LYS A 49 13.95 -30.65 2.31
C LYS A 49 14.30 -29.29 2.92
N ILE A 50 14.94 -29.29 4.10
CA ILE A 50 15.43 -28.07 4.75
C ILE A 50 16.45 -27.36 3.86
N HIS A 51 17.41 -28.10 3.27
CA HIS A 51 18.38 -27.52 2.36
C HIS A 51 17.71 -26.88 1.13
N GLN A 52 16.74 -27.57 0.52
CA GLN A 52 15.92 -27.06 -0.57
C GLN A 52 15.14 -25.79 -0.17
N TYR A 53 14.57 -25.75 1.03
CA TYR A 53 13.88 -24.57 1.55
C TYR A 53 14.83 -23.39 1.71
N LEU A 54 16.03 -23.60 2.25
CA LEU A 54 17.04 -22.55 2.36
C LEU A 54 17.45 -22.02 0.98
N MET A 55 17.67 -22.91 0.00
CA MET A 55 17.94 -22.51 -1.38
C MET A 55 16.78 -21.70 -1.98
N ARG A 56 15.54 -22.15 -1.78
CA ARG A 56 14.34 -21.45 -2.25
C ARG A 56 14.17 -20.10 -1.57
N MET A 57 14.43 -20.00 -0.26
CA MET A 57 14.36 -18.76 0.50
C MET A 57 15.37 -17.74 -0.01
N ARG A 58 16.61 -18.17 -0.30
CA ARG A 58 17.62 -17.29 -0.92
C ARG A 58 17.18 -16.82 -2.30
N LYS A 59 16.69 -17.72 -3.15
CA LYS A 59 16.15 -17.37 -4.47
C LYS A 59 14.97 -16.39 -4.37
N LEU A 60 14.09 -16.56 -3.39
CA LEU A 60 12.96 -15.67 -3.16
C LEU A 60 13.40 -14.30 -2.66
N ARG A 61 14.42 -14.22 -1.81
CA ARG A 61 14.99 -12.97 -1.31
C ARG A 61 15.64 -12.14 -2.41
N MET A 62 16.27 -12.80 -3.39
CA MET A 62 16.86 -12.13 -4.55
C MET A 62 15.82 -11.61 -5.55
N LYS A 63 14.57 -12.05 -5.47
CA LYS A 63 13.49 -11.56 -6.33
C LYS A 63 12.87 -10.32 -5.72
N THR A 64 12.81 -9.24 -6.49
CA THR A 64 11.96 -8.09 -6.16
C THR A 64 10.50 -8.52 -6.24
N LYS A 65 9.75 -8.27 -5.17
CA LYS A 65 8.31 -8.52 -5.10
C LYS A 65 7.62 -7.25 -4.62
N PRO A 66 6.46 -6.89 -5.20
CA PRO A 66 5.65 -5.82 -4.62
C PRO A 66 5.18 -6.24 -3.23
N ASN A 67 5.08 -5.26 -2.34
CA ASN A 67 4.51 -5.47 -1.01
C ASN A 67 3.01 -5.70 -1.15
N LEU A 68 2.53 -6.84 -0.66
CA LEU A 68 1.10 -7.13 -0.59
C LEU A 68 0.50 -6.29 0.55
N VAL A 69 -0.17 -5.21 0.20
CA VAL A 69 -0.94 -4.39 1.13
C VAL A 69 -2.39 -4.84 1.13
N VAL A 70 -3.01 -4.87 2.30
CA VAL A 70 -4.43 -5.19 2.44
C VAL A 70 -5.24 -3.93 2.17
N ILE A 71 -6.11 -3.99 1.17
CA ILE A 71 -7.09 -2.92 0.92
C ILE A 71 -8.32 -3.22 1.77
N SER A 72 -8.59 -2.36 2.75
CA SER A 72 -9.79 -2.48 3.58
C SER A 72 -10.99 -1.86 2.86
N LYS A 73 -12.01 -2.67 2.59
CA LYS A 73 -13.27 -2.20 1.94
C LYS A 73 -13.96 -1.07 2.71
N LYS A 74 -13.80 -1.00 4.03
CA LYS A 74 -14.35 0.09 4.85
C LYS A 74 -13.65 1.41 4.55
N ILE A 75 -12.32 1.38 4.38
CA ILE A 75 -11.53 2.55 4.01
C ILE A 75 -11.87 2.96 2.58
N GLU A 76 -11.87 2.02 1.64
CA GLU A 76 -12.21 2.27 0.23
C GLU A 76 -13.57 2.98 0.08
N ARG A 77 -14.63 2.47 0.71
CA ARG A 77 -15.97 3.11 0.69
C ARG A 77 -15.96 4.51 1.30
N ARG A 78 -15.17 4.72 2.35
CA ARG A 78 -15.06 6.00 3.04
C ARG A 78 -14.31 7.01 2.18
N GLU A 79 -13.18 6.62 1.60
CA GLU A 79 -12.39 7.46 0.70
C GLU A 79 -13.19 7.81 -0.56
N SER A 80 -13.89 6.85 -1.18
CA SER A 80 -14.76 7.10 -2.34
C SER A 80 -15.87 8.11 -2.05
N ARG A 81 -16.57 8.00 -0.91
CA ARG A 81 -17.57 9.02 -0.51
C ARG A 81 -16.93 10.38 -0.21
N ARG A 82 -15.74 10.40 0.38
CA ARG A 82 -15.02 11.65 0.65
C ARG A 82 -14.56 12.32 -0.65
N GLU A 83 -14.12 11.53 -1.61
CA GLU A 83 -13.74 11.97 -2.96
C GLU A 83 -14.94 12.56 -3.71
N GLU A 84 -16.10 11.90 -3.68
CA GLU A 84 -17.33 12.45 -4.27
C GLU A 84 -17.73 13.78 -3.65
N LYS A 85 -17.70 13.88 -2.31
CA LYS A 85 -17.98 15.14 -1.61
C LYS A 85 -16.97 16.23 -1.96
N ALA A 86 -15.68 15.90 -1.97
CA ALA A 86 -14.62 16.84 -2.34
C ALA A 86 -14.76 17.32 -3.79
N LYS A 87 -15.15 16.43 -4.72
CA LYS A 87 -15.41 16.78 -6.12
C LYS A 87 -16.56 17.78 -6.25
N VAL A 88 -17.64 17.59 -5.49
CA VAL A 88 -18.78 18.50 -5.49
C VAL A 88 -18.39 19.86 -4.89
N ALA A 89 -17.72 19.85 -3.73
CA ALA A 89 -17.31 21.07 -3.03
C ALA A 89 -16.30 21.91 -3.82
N ALA A 90 -15.34 21.27 -4.50
CA ALA A 90 -14.26 21.99 -5.20
C ALA A 90 -14.72 22.81 -6.42
N LYS A 91 -15.97 22.63 -6.91
CA LYS A 91 -16.58 23.33 -8.07
C LYS A 91 -15.56 23.69 -9.18
N LEU A 92 -14.74 22.71 -9.60
CA LEU A 92 -13.52 22.96 -10.39
C LEU A 92 -13.76 23.72 -11.69
N GLU A 93 -14.89 23.49 -12.36
CA GLU A 93 -15.24 24.18 -13.60
C GLU A 93 -15.34 25.69 -13.40
N THR A 94 -16.07 26.12 -12.36
CA THR A 94 -16.21 27.54 -12.01
C THR A 94 -14.86 28.16 -11.63
N SER A 95 -14.05 27.50 -10.80
CA SER A 95 -12.74 28.00 -10.39
C SER A 95 -11.79 28.18 -11.60
N ILE A 96 -11.82 27.22 -12.53
CA ILE A 96 -11.03 27.29 -13.77
C ILE A 96 -11.53 28.42 -14.67
N GLU A 97 -12.84 28.59 -14.81
CA GLU A 97 -13.43 29.69 -15.58
C GLU A 97 -13.01 31.06 -15.03
N LYS A 98 -13.09 31.25 -13.69
CA LYS A 98 -12.61 32.48 -13.03
C LYS A 98 -11.16 32.75 -13.36
N GLU A 99 -10.30 31.73 -13.22
CA GLU A 99 -8.86 31.87 -13.49
C GLU A 99 -8.58 32.24 -14.96
N LEU A 100 -9.32 31.64 -15.90
CA LEU A 100 -9.16 31.92 -17.33
C LEU A 100 -9.62 33.35 -17.67
N LEU A 101 -10.73 33.82 -17.10
CA LEU A 101 -11.22 35.19 -17.27
C LEU A 101 -10.24 36.21 -16.68
N GLU A 102 -9.75 35.99 -15.45
CA GLU A 102 -8.74 36.85 -14.84
C GLU A 102 -7.46 36.91 -15.68
N ARG A 103 -6.99 35.76 -16.19
CA ARG A 103 -5.78 35.73 -17.04
C ARG A 103 -6.00 36.48 -18.35
N LEU A 104 -7.20 36.41 -18.90
CA LEU A 104 -7.58 37.16 -20.10
C LEU A 104 -7.62 38.67 -19.80
N GLN A 105 -8.23 39.08 -18.69
CA GLN A 105 -8.27 40.48 -18.23
C GLN A 105 -6.87 41.04 -17.94
N LYS A 106 -6.00 40.24 -17.34
CA LYS A 106 -4.58 40.59 -17.06
C LYS A 106 -3.74 40.70 -18.34
N GLY A 107 -4.29 40.37 -19.53
CA GLY A 107 -3.56 40.46 -20.80
C GLY A 107 -2.44 39.43 -20.93
N THR A 108 -2.51 38.32 -20.19
CA THR A 108 -1.45 37.29 -20.11
C THR A 108 -1.13 36.68 -21.48
N TYR A 109 -2.07 36.77 -22.42
CA TYR A 109 -1.98 36.19 -23.74
C TYR A 109 -1.91 37.23 -24.89
N GLY A 110 -1.28 38.38 -24.70
CA GLY A 110 -1.01 39.35 -25.78
C GLY A 110 -2.25 40.00 -26.42
N ASP A 111 -2.05 40.76 -27.51
CA ASP A 111 -2.98 41.81 -27.98
C ASP A 111 -3.98 41.41 -29.08
N ILE A 112 -4.04 40.15 -29.52
CA ILE A 112 -4.86 39.78 -30.69
C ILE A 112 -5.93 38.79 -30.29
N TYR A 113 -7.01 39.33 -29.73
CA TYR A 113 -8.26 38.60 -29.61
C TYR A 113 -9.40 39.38 -30.25
N ASN A 114 -10.00 38.79 -31.28
CA ASN A 114 -11.19 39.33 -31.93
C ASN A 114 -12.45 38.74 -31.26
N PHE A 115 -12.72 39.15 -30.02
CA PHE A 115 -13.95 38.78 -29.34
C PHE A 115 -15.08 39.78 -29.65
N PRO A 116 -16.33 39.32 -29.79
CA PRO A 116 -17.48 40.22 -29.78
C PRO A 116 -17.54 40.96 -28.43
N GLU A 117 -17.21 42.26 -28.43
CA GLU A 117 -17.09 43.09 -27.23
C GLU A 117 -18.34 43.04 -26.34
N ARG A 118 -19.53 42.98 -26.95
CA ARG A 118 -20.82 42.89 -26.26
C ARG A 118 -21.04 41.58 -25.51
N GLU A 119 -20.46 40.49 -25.98
CA GLU A 119 -20.58 39.18 -25.32
C GLU A 119 -19.55 39.09 -24.19
N PHE A 120 -18.36 39.65 -24.42
CA PHE A 120 -17.31 39.72 -23.41
C PHE A 120 -17.71 40.57 -22.19
N THR A 121 -18.25 41.77 -22.40
CA THR A 121 -18.70 42.62 -21.28
C THR A 121 -19.83 41.98 -20.48
N LYS A 122 -20.77 41.30 -21.16
CA LYS A 122 -21.86 40.59 -20.48
C LYS A 122 -21.37 39.43 -19.64
N LEU A 123 -20.43 38.64 -20.16
CA LEU A 123 -19.82 37.54 -19.41
C LEU A 123 -19.00 38.04 -18.23
N LEU A 124 -18.43 39.25 -18.32
CA LEU A 124 -17.72 39.88 -17.21
C LEU A 124 -18.70 40.30 -16.10
N ASP A 125 -19.78 40.98 -16.47
CA ASP A 125 -20.81 41.44 -15.52
C ASP A 125 -21.52 40.25 -14.84
N GLU A 126 -21.89 39.22 -15.61
CA GLU A 126 -22.52 37.99 -15.09
C GLU A 126 -21.57 37.20 -14.17
N HIS A 127 -20.26 37.27 -14.42
CA HIS A 127 -19.27 36.60 -13.59
C HIS A 127 -18.99 37.34 -12.27
N GLU A 128 -19.03 38.67 -12.24
CA GLU A 128 -18.99 39.45 -11.00
C GLU A 128 -20.22 39.14 -10.11
N GLU A 129 -21.41 39.00 -10.71
CA GLU A 129 -22.63 38.60 -9.99
C GLU A 129 -22.54 37.17 -9.41
N ILE A 130 -22.00 36.21 -10.17
CA ILE A 130 -21.78 34.82 -9.69
C ILE A 130 -20.73 34.78 -8.56
N GLU A 131 -19.80 35.73 -8.53
CA GLU A 131 -18.77 35.81 -7.49
C GLU A 131 -19.36 36.26 -6.14
N GLU A 132 -20.27 37.23 -6.15
CA GLU A 132 -21.04 37.64 -4.98
C GLU A 132 -21.93 36.50 -4.47
N GLU A 133 -22.65 35.81 -5.34
CA GLU A 133 -23.58 34.73 -4.98
C GLU A 133 -22.85 33.48 -4.42
N GLN A 134 -21.68 33.13 -4.97
CA GLN A 134 -20.86 32.04 -4.43
C GLN A 134 -20.23 32.37 -3.07
N SER A 135 -19.93 33.65 -2.81
CA SER A 135 -19.40 34.08 -1.51
C SER A 135 -20.45 33.98 -0.39
N GLU A 136 -21.73 34.21 -0.72
CA GLU A 136 -22.85 34.04 0.21
C GLU A 136 -23.17 32.56 0.49
N ASP A 137 -23.06 31.69 -0.54
CA ASP A 137 -23.23 30.23 -0.39
C ASP A 137 -22.13 29.59 0.50
N GLU A 138 -20.88 30.06 0.40
CA GLU A 138 -19.77 29.58 1.24
C GLU A 138 -19.93 29.97 2.72
N GLU A 139 -20.56 31.10 3.04
CA GLU A 139 -20.89 31.47 4.43
C GLU A 139 -21.97 30.57 5.04
N PHE A 140 -22.86 29.97 4.24
CA PHE A 140 -23.98 29.15 4.72
C PHE A 140 -23.60 27.69 5.02
N GLU A 141 -22.58 27.12 4.36
CA GLU A 141 -22.14 25.74 4.59
C GLU A 141 -21.29 25.53 5.87
N GLY A 142 -20.95 26.59 6.61
CA GLY A 142 -20.07 26.57 7.80
C GLY A 142 -20.66 26.03 9.11
N ASP A 143 -21.99 25.88 9.24
CA ASP A 143 -22.67 25.57 10.53
C ASP A 143 -23.25 24.14 10.62
N GLY A 144 -22.73 23.21 9.82
CA GLY A 144 -23.16 21.80 9.81
C GLY A 144 -22.27 20.89 10.65
N GLU A 145 -22.25 21.04 11.99
CA GLU A 145 -21.64 20.05 12.90
C GLU A 145 -22.31 18.67 12.69
N VAL A 146 -21.57 17.72 12.10
CA VAL A 146 -22.01 16.32 12.01
C VAL A 146 -21.38 15.54 13.16
N GLU A 147 -22.08 15.42 14.28
CA GLU A 147 -21.72 14.52 15.37
C GLU A 147 -21.59 13.08 14.86
N PHE A 148 -20.40 12.49 15.02
CA PHE A 148 -20.20 11.05 14.83
C PHE A 148 -20.55 10.34 16.14
N VAL A 149 -21.69 9.64 16.18
CA VAL A 149 -21.98 8.65 17.23
C VAL A 149 -21.12 7.39 16.98
N GLU A 150 -20.48 6.91 18.05
CA GLU A 150 -19.50 5.83 18.14
C GLU A 150 -19.98 4.46 17.62
#